data_AF-A0A5C6LL79-F1
#
_entry.id   AF-A0A5C6LL79-F1
#
_cell.length_a   1.000
_cell.length_b   1.000
_cell.length_c   1.000
_cell.angle_alpha   90.00
_cell.angle_beta   90.00
_cell.angle_gamma   90.00
#
_symmetry.space_group_name_H-M   'P 1'
#
loop_
_entity.id
_entity.type
_entity.pdbx_description
1 polymer ?
#
loop_
_entity_poly.entity_id
_entity_poly.type
_entity_poly.pdbx_seq_one_letter_code
_entity_poly.pdbx_strand_id
1 'polypeptide(L)'
;MFEPSGKQSLVLYKAPLREVTYNVTTLTRGTPTFMRAPGETPGTFALESAMDEIAYKLKMDPVEFRIANHTSSDPMKGHEFSSDFLVDCYRIGAEDLAGRPAVWNHGSTGMVNILWDMEWPQPLIPRAEAQHPLKLQ
;
A
#
# COMPACT_ATOMS: atom_id res chain seq x y z
N MET A 1 -7.23 -6.46 -27.09
CA MET A 1 -7.15 -5.21 -26.31
C MET A 1 -6.01 -5.36 -25.31
N PHE A 2 -5.15 -4.36 -25.18
CA PHE A 2 -3.97 -4.37 -24.30
C PHE A 2 -4.16 -3.34 -23.19
N GLU A 3 -3.86 -3.71 -21.95
CA GLU A 3 -4.00 -2.90 -20.75
C GLU A 3 -2.62 -2.71 -20.11
N PRO A 4 -2.03 -1.50 -20.16
CA PRO A 4 -0.71 -1.24 -19.59
C PRO A 4 -0.79 -1.04 -18.08
N SER A 5 -0.22 -1.97 -17.30
CA SER A 5 -0.25 -1.92 -15.83
C SER A 5 1.01 -1.37 -15.14
N GLY A 6 2.12 -1.16 -15.86
CA GLY A 6 3.39 -0.79 -15.24
C GLY A 6 3.57 0.71 -14.98
N LYS A 7 2.58 1.55 -15.31
CA LYS A 7 2.68 3.01 -15.15
C LYS A 7 2.95 3.42 -13.70
N GLN A 8 2.39 2.70 -12.72
CA GLN A 8 2.52 3.03 -11.30
C GLN A 8 3.98 2.94 -10.84
N SER A 9 4.72 1.93 -11.31
CA SER A 9 6.15 1.78 -11.07
C SER A 9 7.00 2.93 -11.61
N LEU A 10 6.44 3.72 -12.53
CA LEU A 10 7.12 4.86 -13.13
C LEU A 10 6.86 6.18 -12.41
N VAL A 11 5.76 6.30 -11.66
CA VAL A 11 5.28 7.60 -11.15
C VAL A 11 5.21 7.70 -9.63
N LEU A 12 5.01 6.59 -8.91
CA LEU A 12 4.58 6.64 -7.52
C LEU A 12 5.71 6.95 -6.53
N TYR A 13 6.92 6.44 -6.78
CA TYR A 13 8.07 6.60 -5.89
C TYR A 13 9.29 7.15 -6.63
N LYS A 14 10.19 7.78 -5.89
CA LYS A 14 11.46 8.28 -6.39
C LYS A 14 12.42 7.11 -6.66
N ALA A 15 12.44 6.64 -7.91
CA ALA A 15 13.43 5.66 -8.36
C ALA A 15 14.15 6.18 -9.61
N PRO A 16 15.48 6.37 -9.58
CA PRO A 16 16.22 6.92 -10.72
C PRO A 16 16.34 5.93 -11.88
N LEU A 17 16.32 4.63 -11.59
CA LEU A 17 16.43 3.55 -12.58
C LEU A 17 15.19 2.67 -12.52
N ARG A 18 14.43 2.66 -13.61
CA ARG A 18 13.18 1.92 -13.75
C ARG A 18 13.06 1.40 -15.17
N GLU A 19 12.61 0.16 -15.30
CA GLU A 19 12.30 -0.44 -16.59
C GLU A 19 10.93 -1.10 -16.50
N VAL A 20 10.10 -0.87 -17.51
CA VAL A 20 8.77 -1.47 -17.62
C VAL A 20 8.59 -1.98 -19.04
N THR A 21 8.45 -3.30 -19.17
CA THR A 21 8.20 -3.98 -20.44
C THR A 21 6.87 -4.71 -20.40
N TYR A 22 6.22 -4.84 -21.55
CA TYR A 22 4.96 -5.56 -21.68
C TYR A 22 5.08 -6.68 -22.70
N ASN A 23 4.58 -7.86 -22.36
CA ASN A 23 4.42 -8.95 -23.30
C ASN A 23 2.93 -9.25 -23.46
N VAL A 24 2.46 -9.31 -24.70
CA VAL A 24 1.06 -9.45 -25.04
C VAL A 24 0.90 -10.61 -26.00
N THR A 25 0.02 -11.55 -25.65
CA THR A 25 -0.32 -12.68 -26.51
C THR A 25 -1.81 -12.69 -26.82
N THR A 26 -2.15 -13.18 -28.01
CA THR A 26 -3.55 -13.45 -28.38
C THR A 26 -3.97 -14.79 -27.79
N LEU A 27 -5.21 -14.84 -27.26
CA LEU A 27 -5.81 -16.05 -26.69
C LEU A 27 -7.26 -16.15 -27.16
N THR A 28 -7.79 -17.37 -27.30
CA THR A 28 -9.21 -17.62 -27.62
C THR A 28 -10.08 -17.42 -26.38
N ARG A 29 -10.18 -16.18 -25.92
CA ARG A 29 -10.99 -15.72 -24.77
C ARG A 29 -11.77 -14.48 -25.19
N GLY A 30 -12.82 -14.14 -24.45
CA GLY A 30 -13.52 -12.87 -24.65
C GLY A 30 -12.54 -11.70 -24.52
N THR A 31 -12.68 -10.70 -25.39
CA THR A 31 -11.85 -9.49 -25.35
C THR A 31 -11.96 -8.84 -23.97
N PRO A 32 -10.85 -8.60 -23.25
CA PRO A 32 -10.90 -7.94 -21.96
C PRO A 32 -11.47 -6.53 -22.13
N THR A 33 -12.27 -6.11 -21.17
CA THR A 33 -12.92 -4.78 -21.14
C THR A 33 -12.51 -4.02 -19.89
N PHE A 34 -12.70 -2.70 -19.91
CA PHE A 34 -12.31 -1.82 -18.80
C PHE A 34 -13.01 -2.18 -17.48
N MET A 35 -12.24 -2.20 -16.40
CA MET A 35 -12.72 -2.24 -15.02
C MET A 35 -12.25 -0.98 -14.25
N ARG A 36 -12.64 -0.85 -12.98
CA ARG A 36 -12.26 0.31 -12.14
C ARG A 36 -10.74 0.44 -12.08
N ALA A 37 -10.22 1.59 -12.53
CA ALA A 37 -8.80 1.90 -12.63
C ALA A 37 -8.03 0.87 -13.48
N PRO A 38 -8.25 0.89 -14.83
CA PRO A 38 -7.71 -0.11 -15.75
C PRO A 38 -6.19 0.04 -15.91
N GLY A 39 -5.47 -1.01 -15.53
CA GLY A 39 -4.01 -1.04 -15.51
C GLY A 39 -3.45 -0.48 -14.20
N GLU A 40 -4.02 0.60 -13.66
CA GLU A 40 -3.54 1.15 -12.40
C GLU A 40 -3.78 0.22 -11.21
N THR A 41 -4.99 -0.35 -11.06
CA THR A 41 -5.29 -1.26 -9.94
C THR A 41 -4.32 -2.45 -9.87
N PRO A 42 -4.16 -3.27 -10.93
CA PRO A 42 -3.22 -4.40 -10.88
C PRO A 42 -1.75 -3.93 -10.77
N GLY A 43 -1.41 -2.80 -11.37
CA GLY A 43 -0.07 -2.22 -11.31
C GLY A 43 0.33 -1.79 -9.90
N THR A 44 -0.55 -1.04 -9.24
CA THR A 44 -0.36 -0.59 -7.85
C THR A 44 -0.29 -1.79 -6.92
N PHE A 45 -1.14 -2.80 -7.09
CA PHE A 45 -1.08 -4.00 -6.26
C PHE A 45 0.30 -4.68 -6.31
N ALA A 46 0.84 -4.91 -7.51
CA ALA A 46 2.15 -5.53 -7.68
C ALA A 46 3.27 -4.67 -7.10
N LEU A 47 3.25 -3.36 -7.36
CA LEU A 47 4.24 -2.41 -6.84
C LEU A 47 4.23 -2.34 -5.31
N GLU A 48 3.06 -2.19 -4.70
CA GLU A 48 2.92 -2.04 -3.26
C GLU A 48 3.27 -3.32 -2.50
N SER A 49 3.00 -4.49 -3.10
CA SER A 49 3.47 -5.77 -2.58
C SER A 49 5.00 -5.82 -2.56
N ALA A 50 5.66 -5.38 -3.64
CA ALA A 50 7.12 -5.33 -3.70
C ALA A 50 7.70 -4.32 -2.69
N MET A 51 7.07 -3.15 -2.51
CA MET A 51 7.47 -2.17 -1.50
C MET A 51 7.41 -2.74 -0.08
N ASP A 52 6.38 -3.52 0.22
CA ASP A 52 6.23 -4.17 1.52
C ASP A 52 7.31 -5.24 1.76
N GLU A 53 7.58 -6.09 0.76
CA GLU A 53 8.67 -7.08 0.85
C GLU A 53 10.05 -6.44 1.04
N ILE A 54 10.30 -5.30 0.42
CA ILE A 54 11.57 -4.56 0.57
C ILE A 54 11.65 -3.98 1.98
N ALA A 55 10.60 -3.33 2.47
CA ALA A 55 10.54 -2.79 3.82
C ALA A 55 10.81 -3.89 4.87
N TYR A 56 10.18 -5.06 4.69
CA TYR A 56 10.41 -6.23 5.54
C TYR A 56 11.88 -6.69 5.53
N LYS A 57 12.49 -6.85 4.34
CA LYS A 57 13.91 -7.24 4.20
C LYS A 57 14.86 -6.23 4.83
N LEU A 58 14.53 -4.94 4.78
CA LEU A 58 15.29 -3.85 5.39
C LEU A 58 14.99 -3.68 6.89
N LYS A 59 14.01 -4.41 7.43
CA LYS A 59 13.50 -4.25 8.81
C LYS A 59 13.08 -2.82 9.11
N MET A 60 12.50 -2.15 8.12
CA MET A 60 11.97 -0.79 8.23
C MET A 60 10.46 -0.85 8.29
N ASP A 61 9.85 0.05 9.06
CA ASP A 61 8.39 0.19 9.05
C ASP A 61 7.89 0.47 7.61
N PRO A 62 6.86 -0.26 7.14
CA PRO A 62 6.40 -0.16 5.75
C PRO A 62 5.79 1.19 5.40
N VAL A 63 5.24 1.94 6.36
CA VAL A 63 4.71 3.29 6.14
C VAL A 63 5.87 4.28 6.05
N GLU A 64 6.81 4.22 6.98
CA GLU A 64 8.02 5.06 6.96
C GLU A 64 8.85 4.81 5.70
N PHE A 65 8.95 3.56 5.24
CA PHE A 65 9.64 3.24 3.99
C PHE A 65 8.98 3.92 2.77
N ARG A 66 7.65 4.00 2.72
CA ARG A 66 6.93 4.69 1.64
C ARG A 66 7.13 6.19 1.70
N ILE A 67 7.08 6.78 2.90
CA ILE A 67 7.33 8.21 3.11
C ILE A 67 8.77 8.57 2.69
N ALA A 68 9.75 7.73 3.05
CA ALA A 68 11.15 7.94 2.68
C ALA A 68 11.39 7.91 1.15
N ASN A 69 10.59 7.15 0.40
CA ASN A 69 10.67 7.03 -1.06
C ASN A 69 9.68 7.94 -1.81
N HIS A 70 8.91 8.77 -1.09
CA HIS A 70 7.94 9.70 -1.67
C HIS A 70 8.59 10.72 -2.60
N THR A 71 7.81 11.24 -3.54
CA THR A 71 8.22 12.29 -4.48
C THR A 71 7.14 13.37 -4.57
N SER A 72 7.52 14.65 -4.50
CA SER A 72 6.59 15.78 -4.71
C SER A 72 6.42 16.15 -6.19
N SER A 73 7.21 15.52 -7.06
CA SER A 73 7.24 15.75 -8.50
C SER A 73 7.04 14.46 -9.28
N ASP A 74 6.41 14.55 -10.44
CA ASP A 74 6.23 13.45 -11.39
C ASP A 74 7.61 12.96 -11.91
N PRO A 75 8.07 11.75 -11.54
CA PRO A 75 9.37 11.21 -11.97
C PRO A 75 9.47 10.95 -13.48
N MET A 76 8.36 10.97 -14.22
CA MET A 76 8.34 10.81 -15.68
C MET A 76 8.43 12.14 -16.41
N LYS A 77 7.80 13.20 -15.88
CA LYS A 77 7.71 14.50 -16.56
C LYS A 77 8.55 15.61 -15.91
N GLY A 78 8.98 15.42 -14.67
CA GLY A 78 9.72 16.41 -13.88
C GLY A 78 8.89 17.61 -13.43
N HIS A 79 7.56 17.52 -13.50
CA HIS A 79 6.68 18.59 -13.02
C HIS A 79 6.26 18.31 -11.58
N GLU A 80 6.23 19.35 -10.75
CA GLU A 80 5.64 19.26 -9.41
C GLU A 80 4.16 18.88 -9.50
N PHE A 81 3.69 18.10 -8.53
CA PHE A 81 2.26 17.80 -8.42
C PHE A 81 1.48 19.07 -8.06
N SER A 82 0.29 19.23 -8.64
CA SER A 82 -0.58 20.38 -8.35
C SER A 82 -1.04 20.40 -6.89
N SER A 83 -1.12 19.23 -6.27
CA SER A 83 -1.42 19.04 -4.86
C SER A 83 -0.73 17.78 -4.39
N ASP A 84 -0.05 17.86 -3.26
CA ASP A 84 0.66 16.74 -2.65
C ASP A 84 0.31 16.69 -1.16
N PHE A 85 -0.58 15.76 -0.82
CA PHE A 85 -1.02 15.48 0.55
C PHE A 85 -0.84 14.00 0.91
N LEU A 86 -0.12 13.24 0.08
CA LEU A 86 -0.03 11.79 0.24
C LEU A 86 0.65 11.42 1.56
N VAL A 87 1.73 12.12 1.90
CA VAL A 87 2.45 11.92 3.18
C VAL A 87 1.55 12.28 4.37
N ASP A 88 0.75 13.33 4.27
CA ASP A 88 -0.18 13.71 5.33
C ASP A 88 -1.26 12.64 5.50
N CYS A 89 -1.80 12.10 4.41
CA CYS A 89 -2.73 10.97 4.45
C CYS A 89 -2.11 9.73 5.11
N TYR A 90 -0.82 9.43 4.85
CA TYR A 90 -0.15 8.33 5.52
C TYR A 90 -0.03 8.54 7.03
N ARG A 91 0.37 9.74 7.47
CA ARG A 91 0.48 10.07 8.89
C ARG A 91 -0.87 9.99 9.59
N ILE A 92 -1.90 10.64 9.04
CA ILE A 92 -3.26 10.62 9.59
C ILE A 92 -3.80 9.19 9.64
N GLY A 93 -3.59 8.41 8.57
CA GLY A 93 -4.02 7.01 8.52
C GLY A 93 -3.31 6.13 9.55
N ALA A 94 -2.00 6.32 9.73
CA ALA A 94 -1.21 5.60 10.73
C ALA A 94 -1.65 5.97 12.16
N GLU A 95 -1.88 7.25 12.44
CA GLU A 95 -2.35 7.74 13.74
C GLU A 95 -3.75 7.18 14.09
N ASP A 96 -4.72 7.25 13.17
CA ASP A 96 -6.08 6.73 13.39
C ASP A 96 -6.08 5.20 13.57
N LEU A 97 -5.30 4.48 12.76
CA LEU A 97 -5.26 3.02 12.81
C LEU A 97 -4.45 2.48 13.99
N ALA A 98 -3.42 3.18 14.47
CA ALA A 98 -2.59 2.73 15.59
C ALA A 98 -3.38 2.56 16.90
N GLY A 99 -4.46 3.34 17.07
CA GLY A 99 -5.37 3.22 18.21
C GLY A 99 -6.45 2.15 18.06
N ARG A 100 -6.60 1.54 16.87
CA ARG A 100 -7.69 0.61 16.57
C ARG A 100 -7.24 -0.83 16.79
N PRO A 101 -8.03 -1.65 17.51
CA PRO A 101 -7.72 -3.06 17.60
C PRO A 101 -7.89 -3.69 16.21
N ALA A 102 -6.96 -4.57 15.83
CA ALA A 102 -7.07 -5.38 14.62
C ALA A 102 -8.19 -6.43 14.82
N VAL A 103 -9.44 -5.99 14.77
CA VAL A 103 -10.63 -6.84 14.91
C VAL A 103 -11.11 -7.23 13.51
N TRP A 104 -10.75 -8.44 13.09
CA TRP A 104 -11.41 -9.10 11.97
C TRP A 104 -12.62 -9.87 12.51
N ASN A 105 -13.81 -9.25 12.49
CA ASN A 105 -15.05 -9.92 12.85
C ASN A 105 -15.54 -10.80 11.69
N HIS A 106 -14.88 -11.92 11.44
CA HIS A 106 -15.57 -13.04 10.80
C HIS A 106 -16.53 -13.62 11.83
N GLY A 107 -17.80 -13.81 11.46
CA GLY A 107 -18.84 -14.45 12.29
C GLY A 107 -18.60 -15.94 12.58
N SER A 108 -17.35 -16.36 12.76
CA SER A 108 -16.95 -17.67 13.24
C SER A 108 -16.05 -17.48 14.45
N THR A 109 -16.53 -17.95 15.59
CA THR A 109 -15.89 -18.01 16.90
C THR A 109 -14.57 -18.80 16.86
N GLY A 110 -13.53 -18.18 16.30
CA GLY A 110 -12.21 -18.77 16.16
C GLY A 110 -11.21 -17.66 15.87
N MET A 111 -10.30 -17.44 16.81
CA MET A 111 -9.17 -16.54 16.66
C MET A 111 -8.25 -17.13 15.57
N VAL A 112 -8.47 -16.74 14.31
CA VAL A 112 -7.55 -17.07 13.23
C VAL A 112 -6.57 -15.91 13.10
N ASN A 113 -5.37 -16.08 13.66
CA ASN A 113 -4.22 -15.22 13.35
C ASN A 113 -3.80 -15.49 11.90
N ILE A 114 -4.49 -14.86 10.96
CA ILE A 114 -4.03 -14.82 9.57
C ILE A 114 -3.04 -13.65 9.51
N LEU A 115 -1.75 -13.99 9.59
CA LEU A 115 -0.58 -13.20 9.15
C LEU A 115 0.04 -12.14 10.07
N TRP A 116 -0.37 -11.99 11.33
CA TRP A 116 0.27 -11.03 12.27
C TRP A 116 1.21 -11.63 13.31
N ASP A 117 1.49 -12.94 13.26
CA ASP A 117 2.51 -13.60 14.10
C ASP A 117 3.96 -13.39 13.57
N MET A 118 4.15 -12.51 12.59
CA MET A 118 5.49 -12.04 12.22
C MET A 118 5.99 -11.12 13.32
N GLU A 119 7.08 -11.52 13.98
CA GLU A 119 7.76 -10.77 15.03
C GLU A 119 8.41 -9.50 14.44
N TRP A 120 7.57 -8.51 14.14
CA TRP A 120 8.01 -7.16 13.80
C TRP A 120 8.65 -6.55 15.06
N PRO A 121 9.82 -5.89 14.96
CA PRO A 121 10.31 -5.07 16.06
C PRO A 121 9.19 -4.07 16.41
N GLN A 122 8.90 -3.98 17.71
CA GLN A 122 7.76 -3.26 18.31
C GLN A 122 7.33 -2.01 17.52
N PRO A 123 6.02 -1.74 17.35
CA PRO A 123 5.57 -0.51 16.71
C PRO A 123 6.17 0.70 17.46
N LEU A 124 6.84 1.58 16.73
CA LEU A 124 7.41 2.83 17.27
C LEU A 124 6.32 3.81 17.74
N ILE A 125 5.07 3.58 17.36
CA ILE A 125 3.90 4.29 17.85
C ILE A 125 3.41 3.54 19.11
N PRO A 126 3.52 4.12 20.32
CA PRO A 126 3.00 3.48 21.52
C PRO A 126 1.51 3.22 21.34
N ARG A 127 1.08 1.97 21.51
CA ARG A 127 -0.34 1.64 21.63
C ARG A 127 -0.85 2.44 22.83
N ALA A 128 -1.61 3.51 22.59
CA ALA A 128 -2.34 4.17 23.65
C ALA A 128 -3.19 3.09 24.32
N GLU A 129 -2.98 2.85 25.61
CA GLU A 129 -3.82 1.95 26.39
C GLU A 129 -5.26 2.41 26.20
N ALA A 130 -6.03 1.63 25.46
CA ALA A 130 -7.45 1.87 25.30
C ALA A 130 -8.09 1.70 26.68
N GLN A 131 -8.18 2.80 27.44
CA GLN A 131 -9.10 2.93 28.55
C GLN A 131 -10.49 2.78 27.96
N HIS A 132 -11.00 1.56 27.98
CA HIS A 132 -12.35 1.21 27.59
C HIS A 132 -13.35 1.91 28.54
N PRO A 133 -14.11 2.93 28.11
CA PRO A 133 -15.05 3.60 28.99
C PRO A 133 -16.47 3.30 28.53
N LEU A 134 -16.92 2.05 28.64
CA LEU A 134 -18.35 1.72 28.54
C LEU A 134 -18.70 0.55 29.47
N LYS A 135 -18.74 0.81 30.78
CA LYS A 135 -19.68 0.13 31.66
C LYS A 135 -20.99 0.92 31.63
N LEU A 136 -21.92 0.53 30.76
CA LEU A 136 -23.31 0.90 30.91
C LEU A 136 -23.86 0.23 32.18
N GLN A 137 -24.43 1.05 33.06
CA GLN A 137 -25.31 0.62 34.16
C GLN A 137 -26.67 0.22 33.59
#